data_AF-A0A2D6AGP2-F1
#
_entry.id   AF-A0A2D6AGP2-F1
#
_cell.length_a   1.000
_cell.length_b   1.000
_cell.length_c   1.000
_cell.angle_alpha   90.00
_cell.angle_beta   90.00
_cell.angle_gamma   90.00
#
_symmetry.space_group_name_H-M   'P 1'
#
loop_
_entity.id
_entity.type
_entity.pdbx_description
1 polymer ?
#
loop_
_entity_poly.entity_id
_entity_poly.type
_entity_poly.pdbx_seq_one_letter_code
_entity_poly.pdbx_strand_id
1 'polypeptide(L)' 'MFVGTQYPIHSDNDYKLLAQLGVSHINGFPPGNADTWTTDILSKYRQKVESYGIALDMIALPIGTKPEDNQSPNITLG' A
#
# COMPACT_ATOMS: atom_id res chain seq x y z
N MET A 1 19.84 -6.96 -7.16
CA MET A 1 18.72 -6.59 -8.05
C MET A 1 17.47 -6.62 -7.18
N PHE A 2 16.70 -5.53 -7.14
CA PHE A 2 15.48 -5.46 -6.34
C PHE A 2 14.28 -5.65 -7.27
N VAL A 3 13.42 -6.61 -6.96
CA VAL A 3 12.17 -6.86 -7.71
C VAL A 3 11.01 -6.41 -6.85
N GLY A 4 10.18 -5.52 -7.40
CA GLY A 4 9.01 -5.00 -6.72
C GLY A 4 7.76 -4.99 -7.60
N THR A 5 6.59 -4.85 -6.96
CA THR A 5 5.29 -4.85 -7.64
C THR A 5 4.30 -3.85 -7.04
N GLN A 6 3.29 -3.49 -7.83
CA GLN A 6 2.12 -2.72 -7.41
C GLN A 6 0.84 -3.59 -7.42
N TYR A 7 1.02 -4.92 -7.41
CA TYR A 7 -0.10 -5.86 -7.43
C TYR A 7 -1.01 -5.65 -6.20
N PRO A 8 -2.33 -5.49 -6.38
CA PRO A 8 -3.25 -5.30 -5.27
C PRO A 8 -3.32 -6.56 -4.41
N ILE A 9 -3.12 -6.40 -3.10
CA ILE A 9 -3.16 -7.50 -2.14
C ILE A 9 -4.60 -7.70 -1.67
N HIS A 10 -5.12 -8.91 -1.86
CA HIS A 10 -6.47 -9.31 -1.46
C HIS A 10 -6.45 -10.10 -0.16
N SER A 11 -5.34 -10.81 0.12
CA SER A 11 -5.18 -11.58 1.35
C SER A 11 -3.71 -11.75 1.75
N ASP A 12 -3.48 -12.21 2.98
CA ASP A 12 -2.13 -12.50 3.49
C ASP A 12 -1.40 -13.60 2.70
N ASN A 13 -2.14 -14.43 1.95
CA ASN A 13 -1.53 -15.44 1.08
C ASN A 13 -0.81 -14.80 -0.13
N ASP A 14 -1.23 -13.62 -0.57
CA ASP A 14 -0.59 -12.93 -1.68
C ASP A 14 0.82 -12.47 -1.28
N TYR A 15 1.02 -11.99 -0.05
CA TYR A 15 2.36 -11.67 0.45
C TYR A 15 3.28 -12.90 0.46
N LYS A 16 2.76 -14.06 0.89
CA LYS A 16 3.54 -15.32 0.88
C LYS A 16 3.91 -15.73 -0.54
N LEU A 17 2.96 -15.65 -1.48
CA LEU A 17 3.19 -15.98 -2.88
C LEU A 17 4.23 -15.04 -3.51
N LEU A 18 4.10 -13.74 -3.29
CA LEU A 18 5.04 -12.75 -3.79
C LEU A 18 6.47 -13.00 -3.27
N ALA A 19 6.62 -13.26 -1.97
CA ALA A 19 7.91 -13.61 -1.39
C ALA A 19 8.51 -14.88 -2.03
N GLN A 20 7.70 -15.91 -2.29
CA GLN A 20 8.13 -17.13 -2.98
C GLN A 20 8.55 -16.90 -4.44
N LEU A 21 7.93 -15.92 -5.11
CA LEU A 21 8.29 -15.50 -6.46
C LEU A 21 9.53 -14.58 -6.51
N GLY A 22 10.15 -14.30 -5.36
CA GLY A 22 11.34 -13.47 -5.26
C GLY A 22 11.07 -11.96 -5.24
N VAL A 23 9.81 -11.56 -5.05
CA VAL A 23 9.47 -10.15 -4.82
C VAL A 23 9.85 -9.79 -3.38
N SER A 24 10.67 -8.76 -3.23
CA SER A 24 11.12 -8.28 -1.93
C SER A 24 10.69 -6.84 -1.63
N HIS A 25 10.01 -6.18 -2.56
CA HIS A 25 9.54 -4.79 -2.44
C HIS A 25 8.10 -4.63 -2.95
N ILE A 26 7.29 -3.82 -2.28
CA ILE A 26 5.95 -3.48 -2.79
C ILE A 26 5.63 -2.00 -2.67
N ASN A 27 4.75 -1.55 -3.57
CA ASN A 27 3.85 -0.43 -3.32
C ASN A 27 2.50 -1.01 -2.86
N GLY A 28 1.99 -0.56 -1.71
CA GLY A 28 0.75 -1.10 -1.13
C GLY A 28 -0.04 -0.06 -0.36
N PHE A 29 -1.14 -0.47 0.25
CA PHE A 29 -1.95 0.38 1.12
C PHE A 29 -2.70 -0.48 2.15
N PRO A 30 -2.91 0.01 3.38
CA PRO A 30 -3.72 -0.71 4.35
C PRO A 30 -5.20 -0.72 3.93
N PRO A 31 -5.97 -1.73 4.39
CA PRO A 31 -7.40 -1.77 4.13
C PRO A 31 -8.14 -0.62 4.82
N GLY A 32 -9.32 -0.27 4.29
CA GLY A 32 -10.18 0.80 4.82
C GLY A 32 -10.04 2.13 4.10
N ASN A 33 -10.81 3.14 4.51
CA ASN A 33 -10.76 4.47 3.92
C ASN A 33 -9.48 5.21 4.37
N ALA A 34 -8.76 5.84 3.43
CA ALA A 34 -7.55 6.59 3.73
C ALA A 34 -7.76 7.80 4.64
N ASP A 35 -8.96 8.39 4.70
CA ASP A 35 -9.29 9.45 5.64
C ASP A 35 -9.12 9.01 7.11
N THR A 36 -9.17 7.70 7.35
CA THR A 36 -8.99 7.10 8.68
C THR A 36 -7.55 6.73 9.00
N TRP A 37 -6.62 6.85 8.04
CA TRP A 37 -5.25 6.44 8.24
C TRP A 37 -4.57 7.35 9.26
N THR A 38 -3.99 6.72 10.27
CA THR A 38 -3.14 7.37 11.28
C THR A 38 -1.72 6.81 11.18
N THR A 39 -0.76 7.49 11.81
CA THR A 39 0.61 6.98 11.92
C THR A 39 0.66 5.57 12.51
N ASP A 40 -0.20 5.24 13.47
CA ASP A 40 -0.29 3.92 14.08
C ASP A 40 -0.75 2.86 13.06
N ILE A 41 -1.80 3.15 12.28
CA ILE A 41 -2.31 2.25 11.23
C ILE A 41 -1.23 2.00 10.17
N LEU A 42 -0.59 3.06 9.69
CA LEU A 42 0.46 2.95 8.67
C LEU A 42 1.69 2.19 9.20
N SER A 43 2.04 2.38 10.47
CA SER A 43 3.15 1.67 11.11
C SER A 43 2.84 0.17 11.29
N LYS A 44 1.63 -0.17 11.75
CA LYS A 44 1.17 -1.56 11.85
C LYS A 44 1.11 -2.25 10.49
N TYR A 45 0.69 -1.54 9.46
CA TYR A 45 0.67 -2.05 8.10
C TYR A 45 2.10 -2.36 7.60
N ARG A 46 3.05 -1.43 7.78
CA ARG A 46 4.46 -1.69 7.47
C ARG A 46 4.99 -2.93 8.19
N GLN A 47 4.80 -3.00 9.52
CA GLN A 47 5.24 -4.14 10.33
C GLN A 47 4.65 -5.46 9.84
N LYS A 48 3.37 -5.47 9.44
CA LYS A 48 2.71 -6.65 8.87
C LYS A 48 3.37 -7.07 7.56
N VAL A 49 3.56 -6.15 6.61
CA VAL A 49 4.19 -6.46 5.30
C VAL A 49 5.62 -6.99 5.52
N GLU A 50 6.40 -6.32 6.36
CA GLU A 50 7.79 -6.69 6.66
C GLU A 50 7.91 -8.05 7.37
N SER A 51 6.87 -8.49 8.10
CA SER A 51 6.84 -9.83 8.69
C SER A 51 6.87 -10.97 7.66
N TYR A 52 6.54 -10.70 6.38
CA TYR A 52 6.66 -11.65 5.28
C TYR A 52 8.02 -11.58 4.55
N GLY A 53 8.96 -10.76 5.02
CA GLY A 53 10.25 -10.55 4.35
C GLY A 53 10.19 -9.62 3.14
N ILE A 54 9.14 -8.79 3.06
CA ILE A 54 8.90 -7.83 1.97
C ILE A 54 9.02 -6.41 2.53
N ALA A 55 9.77 -5.54 1.87
CA ALA A 55 9.84 -4.12 2.21
C ALA A 55 8.61 -3.38 1.64
N LEU A 56 7.99 -2.55 2.48
CA LEU A 56 6.99 -1.58 2.02
C LEU A 56 7.69 -0.27 1.66
N ASP A 57 7.98 -0.09 0.36
CA ASP A 57 8.71 1.09 -0.12
C ASP A 57 7.83 2.33 -0.18
N MET A 58 6.56 2.15 -0.56
CA MET A 58 5.61 3.24 -0.82
C MET A 58 4.20 2.87 -0.40
N ILE A 59 3.43 3.90 -0.01
CA ILE A 59 1.98 3.82 0.15
C ILE A 59 1.33 4.47 -1.08
N ALA A 60 0.45 3.73 -1.75
CA ALA A 60 -0.40 4.30 -2.79
C ALA A 60 -1.50 5.15 -2.12
N LEU A 61 -1.51 6.45 -2.43
CA LEU A 61 -2.58 7.34 -1.99
C LEU A 61 -3.81 7.10 -2.87
N PRO A 62 -5.02 7.01 -2.31
CA PRO A 62 -6.24 6.97 -3.11
C PRO A 62 -6.49 8.35 -3.69
N ILE A 63 -5.93 8.59 -4.87
CA ILE A 63 -6.20 9.80 -5.62
C ILE A 63 -7.54 9.59 -6.33
N GLY A 64 -8.51 10.45 -6.01
CA GLY A 64 -9.76 10.51 -6.79
C GLY A 64 -9.41 10.68 -8.27
N THR A 65 -10.06 9.91 -9.13
CA THR A 65 -9.78 9.96 -10.58
C THR A 65 -10.08 11.32 -11.19
N LYS A 66 -10.91 12.11 -10.50
CA LYS A 66 -11.32 13.45 -10.91
C LYS A 66 -11.39 14.39 -9.71
N PRO A 67 -11.17 15.71 -9.90
CA PRO A 67 -11.32 16.70 -8.84
C PRO A 67 -12.72 16.69 -8.20
N GLU A 68 -13.77 16.40 -8.98
CA GLU A 68 -15.16 16.31 -8.50
C GLU A 68 -15.39 15.20 -7.47
N ASP A 69 -14.52 14.19 -7.40
CA ASP A 69 -14.61 13.11 -6.41
C ASP A 69 -14.27 13.60 -4.99
N ASN A 70 -13.59 14.75 -4.88
CA ASN A 70 -13.21 15.43 -3.63
C ASN A 70 -12.56 14.52 -2.56
N GLN A 71 -11.95 13.41 -2.98
CA GLN A 71 -11.32 12.42 -2.09
C GLN A 71 -9.93 12.85 -1.60
N SER A 72 -9.28 13.77 -2.31
CA SER A 72 -7.92 14.23 -1.96
C SER A 72 -7.72 15.70 -2.35
N PRO A 73 -8.52 16.63 -1.79
CA PRO A 73 -8.54 18.04 -2.21
C PRO A 73 -7.22 18.78 -2.05
N ASN A 74 -6.34 18.29 -1.16
CA ASN A 74 -5.00 18.87 -0.95
C ASN A 74 -3.94 18.28 -1.89
N ILE A 75 -4.28 17.28 -2.70
CA ILE A 75 -3.38 16.60 -3.65
C ILE A 75 -3.84 16.87 -5.09
N THR A 76 -5.15 16.84 -5.34
CA THR A 76 -5.75 17.30 -6.60
C THR A 76 -5.70 18.83 -6.62
N LEU A 77 -5.37 19.45 -7.76
CA LEU A 77 -5.10 20.90 -7.88
C LEU A 77 -6.34 21.83 -7.70
N GLY A 78 -7.39 21.39 -7.01
CA GLY A 78 -8.68 22.08 -6.94
C GLY A 78 -9.50 21.85 -8.19
#